data_AF-A0A329RDK2-F1
#
_entry.id   AF-A0A329RDK2-F1
#
_cell.length_a   1.000
_cell.length_b   1.000
_cell.length_c   1.000
_cell.angle_alpha   90.00
_cell.angle_beta   90.00
_cell.angle_gamma   90.00
#
_symmetry.space_group_name_H-M   'P 1'
#
loop_
_entity.id
_entity.type
_entity.pdbx_description
1 polymer ?
#
loop_
_entity_poly.entity_id
_entity_poly.type
_entity_poly.pdbx_seq_one_letter_code
_entity_poly.pdbx_strand_id
1 'polypeptide(L)'
;MPANTSKNTVLSSSIAELIGQTDLPSGRRRISCLSSDIKTVNSIIASIQGAEHHITAELQQAIVAEALKKKIRHRERCRINQARYRQRQMLVETEIEDAIAKLRTEIEDLQ
;
A
#
# COMPACT_ATOMS: atom_id res chain seq x y z
N MET A 1 23.48 15.89 34.92
CA MET A 1 22.89 14.90 34.00
C MET A 1 21.39 15.13 33.92
N PRO A 2 20.85 15.69 32.82
CA PRO A 2 19.40 15.65 32.61
C PRO A 2 19.01 14.73 31.44
N ALA A 3 17.83 14.15 31.60
CA ALA A 3 17.26 13.02 30.88
C ALA A 3 16.93 13.30 29.39
N ASN A 4 17.50 12.49 28.49
CA ASN A 4 17.21 12.47 27.06
C ASN A 4 16.27 11.32 26.63
N THR A 5 15.46 10.79 27.54
CA THR A 5 14.67 9.56 27.29
C THR A 5 13.23 9.78 26.80
N SER A 6 12.74 11.02 26.72
CA SER A 6 11.31 11.26 26.42
C SER A 6 10.97 11.48 24.94
N LYS A 7 11.93 11.91 24.10
CA LYS A 7 11.64 12.27 22.69
C LYS A 7 11.63 11.09 21.70
N ASN A 8 12.33 9.99 22.00
CA ASN A 8 12.36 8.81 21.13
C ASN A 8 11.04 8.01 21.14
N THR A 9 10.25 8.10 22.22
CA THR A 9 9.07 7.25 22.42
C THR A 9 7.84 7.74 21.64
N VAL A 10 7.62 9.06 21.59
CA VAL A 10 6.49 9.67 20.86
C VAL A 10 6.67 9.53 19.34
N LEU A 11 7.92 9.47 18.90
CA LEU A 11 8.30 9.37 17.51
C LEU A 11 8.13 7.91 17.00
N SER A 12 8.53 6.89 17.76
CA SER A 12 8.22 5.48 17.45
C SER A 12 6.73 5.21 17.15
N SER A 13 5.80 5.88 17.84
CA SER A 13 4.36 5.65 17.66
C SER A 13 3.86 6.00 16.25
N SER A 14 4.37 7.07 15.62
CA SER A 14 3.90 7.48 14.29
C SER A 14 4.25 6.45 13.21
N ILE A 15 5.43 5.83 13.29
CA ILE A 15 5.81 4.73 12.40
C ILE A 15 5.00 3.48 12.76
N ALA A 16 4.82 3.18 14.05
CA ALA A 16 4.01 2.04 14.51
C ALA A 16 2.55 2.15 14.03
N GLU A 17 1.96 3.35 14.03
CA GLU A 17 0.62 3.65 13.50
C GLU A 17 0.56 3.43 11.98
N LEU A 18 1.58 3.87 11.24
CA LEU A 18 1.67 3.66 9.79
C LEU A 18 1.81 2.17 9.43
N ILE A 19 2.56 1.41 10.24
CA ILE A 19 2.76 -0.04 10.09
C ILE A 19 1.52 -0.81 10.60
N GLY A 20 0.67 -0.19 11.45
CA GLY A 20 -0.52 -0.81 12.01
C GLY A 20 -0.23 -1.75 13.20
N GLN A 21 0.80 -1.43 13.99
CA GLN A 21 1.17 -2.14 15.23
C GLN A 21 0.35 -1.71 16.47
N THR A 22 -0.55 -0.73 16.34
CA THR A 22 -1.48 -0.35 17.41
C THR A 22 -2.62 -1.36 17.51
N ASP A 23 -3.02 -1.74 18.73
CA ASP A 23 -4.04 -2.76 19.09
C ASP A 23 -5.48 -2.51 18.58
N LEU A 24 -5.66 -1.63 17.60
CA LEU A 24 -6.95 -1.32 16.99
C LEU A 24 -7.31 -2.32 15.89
N PRO A 25 -8.56 -2.83 15.84
CA PRO A 25 -9.01 -3.90 14.95
C PRO A 25 -9.23 -3.45 13.50
N SER A 26 -8.53 -2.40 13.06
CA SER A 26 -8.67 -1.82 11.72
C SER A 26 -7.97 -2.67 10.67
N GLY A 27 -8.62 -3.78 10.32
CA GLY A 27 -8.51 -4.42 9.02
C GLY A 27 -7.51 -5.57 8.93
N ARG A 28 -8.04 -6.79 8.91
CA ARG A 28 -7.39 -8.07 8.57
C ARG A 28 -6.43 -8.01 7.35
N ARG A 29 -6.61 -7.04 6.45
CA ARG A 29 -5.79 -6.85 5.24
C ARG A 29 -4.49 -6.06 5.43
N ARG A 30 -4.33 -5.25 6.48
CA ARG A 30 -3.04 -4.58 6.75
C ARG A 30 -1.98 -5.56 7.26
N ILE A 31 -2.42 -6.60 7.95
CA ILE A 31 -1.55 -7.64 8.54
C ILE A 31 -0.72 -8.37 7.47
N SER A 32 -1.25 -8.60 6.27
CA SER A 32 -0.50 -9.30 5.20
C SER A 32 0.67 -8.48 4.65
N CYS A 33 0.58 -7.15 4.68
CA CYS A 33 1.62 -6.25 4.21
C CYS A 33 2.64 -5.89 5.30
N LEU A 34 2.32 -6.19 6.57
CA LEU A 34 3.07 -5.83 7.75
C LEU A 34 4.55 -6.26 7.66
N SER A 35 4.80 -7.52 7.30
CA SER A 35 6.16 -8.05 7.17
C SER A 35 6.97 -7.29 6.12
N SER A 36 6.36 -6.97 4.98
CA SER A 36 7.02 -6.19 3.91
C SER A 36 7.31 -4.77 4.36
N ASP A 37 6.41 -4.14 5.12
CA ASP A 37 6.56 -2.78 5.62
C ASP A 37 7.65 -2.66 6.67
N ILE A 38 7.69 -3.61 7.62
CA ILE A 38 8.78 -3.73 8.59
C ILE A 38 10.12 -3.92 7.87
N LYS A 39 10.19 -4.80 6.86
CA LYS A 39 11.41 -4.98 6.05
C LYS A 39 11.87 -3.68 5.37
N THR A 40 10.95 -2.92 4.81
CA THR A 40 11.26 -1.61 4.20
C THR A 40 11.80 -0.62 5.23
N VAL A 41 11.16 -0.55 6.40
CA VAL A 41 11.59 0.33 7.49
C VAL A 41 13.00 -0.03 7.95
N ASN A 42 13.26 -1.31 8.21
CA ASN A 42 14.57 -1.79 8.63
C ASN A 42 15.64 -1.53 7.57
N SER A 43 15.32 -1.73 6.28
CA SER A 43 16.25 -1.44 5.18
C SER A 43 16.62 0.04 5.13
N ILE A 44 15.64 0.94 5.29
CA ILE A 44 15.89 2.39 5.26
C ILE A 44 16.70 2.82 6.48
N ILE A 45 16.38 2.30 7.66
CA ILE A 45 17.14 2.56 8.90
C ILE A 45 18.60 2.12 8.74
N ALA A 46 18.84 0.92 8.20
CA ALA A 46 20.19 0.42 7.96
C ALA A 46 20.97 1.32 6.97
N SER A 47 20.32 1.78 5.89
CA SER A 47 20.93 2.71 4.94
C SER A 47 21.27 4.07 5.58
N ILE A 48 20.44 4.56 6.50
CA ILE A 48 20.67 5.82 7.22
C ILE A 48 21.83 5.67 8.23
N GLN A 49 21.90 4.54 8.93
CA GLN A 49 22.98 4.25 9.88
C GLN A 49 24.35 4.06 9.22
N GLY A 50 24.38 3.65 7.95
CA GLY A 50 25.61 3.54 7.16
C GLY A 50 26.10 4.85 6.53
N ALA A 51 25.40 5.98 6.73
CA ALA A 51 25.80 7.26 6.17
C ALA A 51 26.94 7.91 6.97
N GLU A 52 27.89 8.56 6.30
CA GLU A 52 29.01 9.28 6.94
C GLU A 52 28.56 10.49 7.77
N HIS A 53 27.34 11.00 7.53
CA HIS A 53 26.82 12.19 8.17
C HIS A 53 25.85 11.86 9.30
N HIS A 54 25.96 12.61 10.40
CA HIS A 54 25.04 12.48 11.51
C HIS A 54 23.63 12.96 11.09
N ILE A 55 22.72 12.01 10.95
CA ILE A 55 21.30 12.26 10.72
C ILE A 55 20.61 12.26 12.08
N THR A 56 19.87 13.33 12.38
CA THR A 56 19.10 13.41 13.62
C THR A 56 17.98 12.38 13.64
N ALA A 57 17.59 11.90 14.82
CA ALA A 57 16.52 10.92 14.97
C ALA A 57 15.19 11.41 14.35
N GLU A 58 14.91 12.71 14.47
CA GLU A 58 13.73 13.35 13.88
C GLU A 58 13.74 13.27 12.35
N LEU A 59 14.89 13.55 11.72
CA LEU A 59 15.04 13.49 10.28
C LEU A 59 14.99 12.04 9.78
N GLN A 60 15.67 11.11 10.46
CA GLN A 60 15.62 9.68 10.15
C GLN A 60 14.18 9.17 10.14
N GLN A 61 13.42 9.56 11.15
CA GLN A 61 12.03 9.18 11.24
C GLN A 61 11.16 9.79 10.13
N ALA A 62 11.33 11.07 9.83
CA ALA A 62 10.59 11.71 8.75
C ALA A 62 10.83 11.00 7.40
N ILE A 63 12.07 10.59 7.13
CA ILE A 63 12.46 9.83 5.94
C ILE A 63 11.72 8.49 5.91
N VAL A 64 11.78 7.72 7.00
CA VAL A 64 11.14 6.40 7.10
C VAL A 64 9.62 6.51 6.95
N ALA A 65 8.99 7.46 7.65
CA ALA A 65 7.56 7.69 7.61
C ALA A 65 7.08 8.06 6.19
N GLU A 66 7.80 8.95 5.50
CA GLU A 66 7.41 9.38 4.15
C GLU A 66 7.61 8.27 3.11
N ALA A 67 8.68 7.49 3.22
CA ALA A 67 8.90 6.32 2.38
C ALA A 67 7.78 5.29 2.56
N LEU A 68 7.40 5.01 3.81
CA LEU A 68 6.31 4.09 4.12
C LEU A 68 4.96 4.61 3.62
N LYS A 69 4.64 5.89 3.81
CA LYS A 69 3.44 6.54 3.26
C LYS A 69 3.39 6.44 1.74
N LYS A 70 4.50 6.65 1.03
CA LYS A 70 4.57 6.50 -0.44
C LYS A 70 4.29 5.06 -0.86
N LYS A 71 4.88 4.08 -0.18
CA LYS A 71 4.66 2.65 -0.45
C LYS A 71 3.20 2.24 -0.24
N ILE A 72 2.59 2.66 0.87
CA ILE A 72 1.18 2.40 1.18
C ILE A 72 0.27 3.00 0.09
N ARG A 73 0.46 4.28 -0.26
CA ARG A 73 -0.31 4.95 -1.32
C ARG A 73 -0.17 4.24 -2.66
N HIS A 74 1.04 3.81 -3.01
CA HIS A 74 1.28 3.07 -4.26
C HIS A 74 0.50 1.75 -4.29
N ARG A 75 0.55 0.95 -3.22
CA ARG A 75 -0.22 -0.31 -3.13
C ARG A 75 -1.71 -0.07 -3.29
N GLU A 76 -2.25 0.95 -2.64
CA GLU A 76 -3.68 1.25 -2.73
C GLU A 76 -4.09 1.66 -4.15
N ARG A 77 -3.26 2.46 -4.83
CA ARG A 77 -3.47 2.76 -6.26
C ARG A 77 -3.46 1.50 -7.12
N CYS A 78 -2.50 0.60 -6.92
CA CYS A 78 -2.44 -0.66 -7.66
C CYS A 78 -3.68 -1.52 -7.40
N ARG A 79 -4.14 -1.60 -6.14
CA ARG A 79 -5.36 -2.34 -5.76
C ARG A 79 -6.59 -1.80 -6.48
N ILE A 80 -6.79 -0.48 -6.48
CA ILE A 80 -7.92 0.18 -7.14
C ILE A 80 -7.84 -0.02 -8.65
N ASN A 81 -6.67 0.18 -9.24
CA ASN A 81 -6.49 0.00 -10.68
C ASN A 81 -6.75 -1.45 -11.11
N GLN A 82 -6.32 -2.42 -10.32
CA GLN A 82 -6.58 -3.83 -10.59
C GLN A 82 -8.08 -4.16 -10.52
N ALA A 83 -8.81 -3.58 -9.56
CA ALA A 83 -10.25 -3.75 -9.47
C ALA A 83 -10.96 -3.14 -10.69
N ARG A 84 -10.57 -1.92 -11.09
CA ARG A 84 -11.09 -1.26 -12.30
C ARG A 84 -10.77 -2.04 -13.57
N TYR A 85 -9.58 -2.62 -13.65
CA TYR A 85 -9.18 -3.46 -14.79
C TYR A 85 -10.09 -4.67 -14.92
N ARG A 86 -10.34 -5.39 -13.82
CA ARG A 86 -11.27 -6.54 -13.81
C ARG A 86 -12.69 -6.13 -14.18
N GLN A 87 -13.17 -4.98 -13.67
CA GLN A 87 -14.49 -4.47 -14.05
C GLN A 87 -14.61 -4.19 -15.55
N ARG A 88 -13.59 -3.55 -16.15
CA ARG A 88 -13.57 -3.31 -17.60
C ARG A 88 -13.51 -4.61 -18.39
N GLN A 89 -12.74 -5.59 -17.93
CA GLN A 89 -12.65 -6.89 -18.58
C GLN A 89 -14.00 -7.59 -18.61
N MET A 90 -14.72 -7.61 -17.48
CA MET A 90 -16.08 -8.17 -17.42
C MET A 90 -17.04 -7.45 -18.36
N LEU A 91 -16.98 -6.11 -18.41
CA LEU A 91 -17.85 -5.33 -19.29
C LEU A 91 -17.61 -5.66 -20.77
N VAL A 92 -16.35 -5.76 -21.19
CA VAL A 92 -16.00 -6.14 -22.57
C VAL A 92 -16.44 -7.58 -22.87
N GLU A 93 -16.28 -8.50 -21.93
CA GLU A 93 -16.75 -9.88 -22.08
C GLU A 93 -18.26 -9.94 -22.29
N THR A 94 -19.03 -9.23 -21.46
CA THR A 94 -20.49 -9.12 -21.61
C THR A 94 -20.89 -8.47 -22.93
N GLU A 95 -20.22 -7.39 -23.35
CA GLU A 95 -20.51 -6.73 -24.64
C GLU A 95 -20.28 -7.67 -25.83
N ILE A 96 -19.25 -8.52 -25.78
CA ILE A 96 -18.98 -9.53 -26.81
C ILE A 96 -20.06 -10.61 -26.80
N GLU A 97 -20.44 -11.11 -25.62
CA GLU A 97 -21.50 -12.11 -25.48
C GLU A 97 -22.85 -11.58 -26.02
N ASP A 98 -23.20 -10.35 -25.70
CA ASP A 98 -24.42 -9.68 -26.19
C ASP A 98 -24.38 -9.51 -27.72
N ALA A 99 -23.22 -9.13 -28.29
CA ALA A 99 -23.06 -9.01 -29.73
C ALA A 99 -23.19 -10.37 -30.44
N ILE A 100 -22.62 -11.43 -29.86
CA ILE A 100 -22.78 -12.80 -30.39
C ILE A 100 -24.24 -13.22 -30.35
N ALA A 101 -24.93 -12.97 -29.23
CA ALA A 101 -26.35 -13.30 -29.09
C ALA A 101 -27.20 -12.58 -30.15
N LYS A 102 -26.96 -11.28 -30.35
CA LYS A 102 -27.65 -10.48 -31.37
C LYS A 102 -27.41 -11.02 -32.78
N LEU A 103 -26.15 -11.32 -33.13
CA LEU A 103 -25.81 -11.88 -34.44
C LEU A 103 -26.46 -13.24 -34.68
N ARG A 104 -26.57 -14.08 -33.64
CA ARG A 104 -27.28 -15.37 -33.76
C ARG A 104 -28.76 -15.17 -34.07
N THR A 105 -29.42 -14.27 -33.36
CA THR A 105 -30.83 -13.92 -33.63
C THR A 105 -31.00 -13.37 -35.04
N GLU A 106 -30.13 -12.45 -35.48
CA GLU A 106 -30.19 -11.89 -36.84
C GLU A 106 -30.00 -12.98 -37.93
N ILE A 107 -29.14 -13.98 -37.69
CA ILE A 107 -28.96 -15.10 -38.61
C ILE A 107 -30.22 -16.00 -38.64
N GLU A 108 -30.80 -16.30 -37.48
CA GLU A 108 -32.03 -17.09 -37.37
C GLU A 108 -33.21 -16.40 -38.09
N ASP A 109 -33.35 -15.08 -37.96
CA ASP A 109 -34.40 -14.30 -38.62
C ASP A 109 -34.27 -14.26 -40.17
N LEU A 110 -33.06 -14.51 -40.69
CA LEU A 110 -32.77 -14.52 -42.13
C LEU A 110 -32.86 -15.92 -42.78
N GLN A 111 -33.06 -16.97 -41.98
CA GLN A 111 -33.24 -18.36 -42.46
C GLN A 111 -34.71 -18.70 -42.67
#